data_AF-A0A1V4W1Y7-F1
#
_entry.id   AF-A0A1V4W1Y7-F1
#
_cell.length_a   1.000
_cell.length_b   1.000
_cell.length_c   1.000
_cell.angle_alpha   90.00
_cell.angle_beta   90.00
_cell.angle_gamma   90.00
#
_symmetry.space_group_name_H-M   'P 1'
#
loop_
_entity.id
_entity.type
_entity.pdbx_description
1 polymer ?
#
loop_
_entity_poly.entity_id
_entity_poly.type
_entity_poly.pdbx_seq_one_letter_code
_entity_poly.pdbx_strand_id
1 'polypeptide(L)'
;MVSKRYYIKIEGEGAPMNMSPNIKLGMNVQRIAWFSTNADAAVFPEELIKLTGEKEVGGQKGIPLQAMLEEVQVKGIEGKQFEVTGTDGGSVNVSGRDLAEGILIIKGDGTYPVVWTEGKGLSPIGNLMRIRSMD
;
A
#
# COMPACT_ATOMS: atom_id res chain seq x y z
N MET A 1 -35.16 -22.06 -13.97
CA MET A 1 -35.31 -20.60 -13.91
C MET A 1 -35.39 -20.22 -12.43
N VAL A 2 -34.37 -19.57 -11.86
CA VAL A 2 -34.30 -19.34 -10.40
C VAL A 2 -34.76 -17.91 -10.09
N SER A 3 -35.90 -17.81 -9.42
CA SER A 3 -36.41 -16.58 -8.79
C SER A 3 -35.89 -16.47 -7.36
N LYS A 4 -34.77 -15.78 -7.15
CA LYS A 4 -34.36 -15.36 -5.79
C LYS A 4 -33.83 -13.93 -5.84
N ARG A 5 -34.34 -13.10 -4.93
CA ARG A 5 -33.93 -11.71 -4.72
C ARG A 5 -32.44 -11.72 -4.38
N TYR A 6 -31.61 -11.19 -5.27
CA TYR A 6 -30.19 -11.00 -5.01
C TYR A 6 -30.01 -9.81 -4.07
N TYR A 7 -29.28 -9.99 -2.98
CA TYR A 7 -28.72 -8.90 -2.20
C TYR A 7 -27.23 -9.16 -2.03
N ILE A 8 -26.41 -8.12 -2.16
CA ILE A 8 -24.98 -8.16 -1.89
C ILE A 8 -24.81 -7.55 -0.51
N LYS A 9 -24.28 -8.34 0.44
CA LYS A 9 -23.91 -7.85 1.77
C LYS A 9 -22.49 -7.29 1.70
N ILE A 10 -22.33 -6.01 2.01
CA ILE A 10 -21.08 -5.25 1.77
C ILE A 10 -20.21 -5.17 3.06
N GLU A 11 -20.79 -5.37 4.24
CA GLU A 11 -20.08 -5.36 5.53
C GLU A 11 -20.84 -6.13 6.65
N GLY A 12 -20.18 -6.33 7.80
CA GLY A 12 -20.75 -6.98 9.01
C GLY A 12 -20.41 -8.47 9.17
N GLU A 13 -20.73 -9.03 10.36
CA GLU A 13 -20.52 -10.45 10.68
C GLU A 13 -21.24 -11.36 9.67
N GLY A 14 -20.51 -12.28 9.03
CA GLY A 14 -21.02 -13.16 7.97
C GLY A 14 -21.08 -12.53 6.57
N ALA A 15 -20.41 -11.40 6.32
CA ALA A 15 -20.11 -10.97 4.95
C ALA A 15 -19.17 -11.98 4.27
N PRO A 16 -19.41 -12.34 2.99
CA PRO A 16 -18.59 -13.34 2.31
C PRO A 16 -17.14 -12.86 2.18
N MET A 17 -16.20 -13.63 2.71
CA MET A 17 -14.77 -13.43 2.50
C MET A 17 -14.42 -13.96 1.10
N ASN A 18 -14.04 -13.06 0.20
CA ASN A 18 -13.78 -13.39 -1.20
C ASN A 18 -12.33 -13.90 -1.34
N MET A 19 -12.11 -15.19 -1.11
CA MET A 19 -10.76 -15.78 -1.09
C MET A 19 -10.07 -15.83 -2.47
N SER A 20 -10.84 -15.69 -3.56
CA SER A 20 -10.33 -15.56 -4.93
C SER A 20 -11.45 -14.96 -5.81
N PRO A 21 -11.66 -13.62 -5.78
CA PRO A 21 -12.76 -13.01 -6.50
C PRO A 21 -12.58 -13.20 -8.00
N ASN A 22 -13.45 -14.00 -8.61
CA ASN A 22 -13.67 -13.87 -10.04
C ASN A 22 -14.49 -12.58 -10.24
N ILE A 23 -13.80 -11.46 -10.46
CA ILE A 23 -14.43 -10.16 -10.71
C ILE A 23 -15.17 -10.26 -12.05
N LYS A 24 -16.49 -10.44 -11.98
CA LYS A 24 -17.35 -10.55 -13.15
C LYS A 24 -17.81 -9.17 -13.62
N LEU A 25 -18.02 -9.05 -14.93
CA LEU A 25 -18.69 -7.90 -15.53
C LEU A 25 -20.03 -7.63 -14.80
N GLY A 26 -20.20 -6.43 -14.24
CA GLY A 26 -21.38 -6.03 -13.47
C GLY A 26 -21.27 -6.15 -11.95
N MET A 27 -20.15 -6.66 -11.41
CA MET A 27 -19.90 -6.67 -9.97
C MET A 27 -19.43 -5.29 -9.48
N ASN A 28 -20.08 -4.75 -8.45
CA ASN A 28 -19.66 -3.52 -7.78
C ASN A 28 -18.71 -3.87 -6.63
N VAL A 29 -17.48 -3.35 -6.67
CA VAL A 29 -16.52 -3.47 -5.58
C VAL A 29 -16.35 -2.09 -4.96
N GLN A 30 -16.59 -2.00 -3.66
CA GLN A 30 -16.38 -0.77 -2.89
C GLN A 30 -15.18 -0.98 -1.97
N ARG A 31 -14.28 0.02 -1.90
CA ARG A 31 -13.10 0.05 -1.00
C ARG A 31 -12.10 -1.10 -1.25
N ILE A 32 -11.24 -0.93 -2.25
CA ILE A 32 -10.12 -1.86 -2.55
C ILE A 32 -8.88 -1.34 -1.82
N ALA A 33 -8.18 -2.20 -1.07
CA ALA A 33 -6.90 -1.84 -0.43
C ALA A 33 -5.72 -1.90 -1.39
N TRP A 34 -5.68 -2.92 -2.24
CA TRP A 34 -4.73 -3.04 -3.32
C TRP A 34 -5.22 -4.08 -4.34
N PHE A 35 -4.65 -4.05 -5.54
CA PHE A 35 -4.70 -5.18 -6.47
C PHE A 35 -3.35 -5.32 -7.15
N SER A 36 -2.97 -6.55 -7.49
CA SER A 36 -1.73 -6.81 -8.20
C SER A 36 -1.96 -7.56 -9.50
N THR A 37 -1.04 -7.35 -10.42
CA THR A 37 -0.77 -8.26 -11.53
C THR A 37 0.42 -9.15 -11.15
N ASN A 38 0.97 -9.88 -12.12
CA ASN A 38 2.19 -10.67 -11.91
C ASN A 38 3.45 -9.81 -11.72
N ALA A 39 3.39 -8.52 -12.08
CA ALA A 39 4.56 -7.63 -12.11
C ALA A 39 4.40 -6.40 -11.20
N ASP A 40 3.18 -5.90 -11.03
CA ASP A 40 2.92 -4.61 -10.38
C ASP A 40 1.79 -4.73 -9.35
N ALA A 41 1.79 -3.84 -8.38
CA ALA A 41 0.68 -3.65 -7.46
C ALA A 41 0.25 -2.17 -7.43
N ALA A 42 -1.05 -1.94 -7.47
CA ALA A 42 -1.65 -0.64 -7.17
C ALA A 42 -2.21 -0.69 -5.75
N VAL A 43 -1.83 0.28 -4.93
CA VAL A 43 -2.23 0.38 -3.51
C VAL A 43 -3.11 1.60 -3.28
N PHE A 44 -4.03 1.49 -2.33
CA PHE A 44 -4.95 2.54 -1.90
C PHE A 44 -4.74 2.76 -0.39
N PRO A 45 -3.93 3.76 0.00
CA PRO A 45 -3.45 3.91 1.37
C PRO A 45 -4.54 3.94 2.45
N GLU A 46 -5.67 4.59 2.19
CA GLU A 46 -6.80 4.74 3.12
C GLU A 46 -7.44 3.41 3.52
N GLU A 47 -7.43 2.44 2.62
CA GLU A 47 -7.93 1.10 2.88
C GLU A 47 -6.79 0.17 3.34
N LEU A 48 -5.58 0.36 2.82
CA LEU A 48 -4.41 -0.44 3.18
C LEU A 48 -4.00 -0.29 4.66
N ILE A 49 -4.12 0.91 5.22
CA ILE A 49 -3.80 1.18 6.64
C ILE A 49 -4.63 0.34 7.61
N LYS A 50 -5.84 -0.06 7.20
CA LYS A 50 -6.74 -0.92 8.00
C LYS A 50 -6.26 -2.37 8.07
N LEU A 51 -5.44 -2.80 7.10
CA LEU A 51 -4.87 -4.14 7.02
C LEU A 51 -3.48 -4.21 7.67
N THR A 52 -2.67 -3.18 7.41
CA THR A 52 -1.25 -3.14 7.79
C THR A 52 -1.00 -2.47 9.15
N GLY A 53 -1.98 -1.74 9.68
CA GLY A 53 -1.85 -0.95 10.90
C GLY A 53 -1.04 0.33 10.69
N GLU A 54 -0.68 0.96 11.80
CA GLU A 54 0.06 2.23 11.81
C GLU A 54 1.35 2.09 12.61
N LYS A 55 2.38 2.83 12.17
CA LYS A 55 3.63 3.04 12.92
C LYS A 55 3.92 4.52 13.03
N GLU A 56 4.55 4.91 14.13
CA GLU A 56 5.01 6.27 14.35
C GLU A 56 6.52 6.38 14.10
N VAL A 57 6.93 7.39 13.33
CA VAL A 57 8.32 7.74 13.05
C VAL A 57 8.46 9.27 13.11
N GLY A 58 9.35 9.78 13.97
CA GLY A 58 9.58 11.22 14.11
C GLY A 58 8.32 12.03 14.47
N GLY A 59 7.43 11.46 15.31
CA GLY A 59 6.16 12.08 15.69
C GLY A 59 5.07 12.08 14.61
N GLN A 60 5.34 11.46 13.46
CA GLN A 60 4.37 11.29 12.37
C GLN A 60 3.88 9.85 12.31
N LYS A 61 2.59 9.65 12.09
CA LYS A 61 1.97 8.33 11.95
C LYS A 61 1.70 8.02 10.49
N GLY A 62 1.91 6.77 10.11
CA GLY A 62 1.68 6.30 8.75
C GLY A 62 1.77 4.79 8.62
N ILE A 63 1.54 4.33 7.39
CA ILE A 63 1.66 2.92 7.02
C ILE A 63 3.14 2.54 7.01
N PRO A 64 3.57 1.48 7.73
CA PRO A 64 4.93 0.98 7.60
C PRO A 64 5.20 0.51 6.17
N LEU A 65 6.26 1.02 5.52
CA LEU A 65 6.57 0.64 4.13
C LEU A 65 6.86 -0.85 3.99
N GLN A 66 7.50 -1.46 5.00
CA GLN A 66 7.69 -2.90 5.04
C GLN A 66 6.36 -3.66 5.01
N ALA A 67 5.42 -3.30 5.87
CA ALA A 67 4.11 -3.95 5.94
C ALA A 67 3.33 -3.77 4.64
N MET A 68 3.40 -2.59 4.01
CA MET A 68 2.80 -2.35 2.70
C MET A 68 3.37 -3.28 1.62
N LEU A 69 4.70 -3.44 1.57
CA LEU A 69 5.36 -4.29 0.57
C LEU A 69 5.09 -5.78 0.80
N GLU A 70 5.08 -6.23 2.05
CA GLU A 70 4.75 -7.60 2.43
C GLU A 70 3.29 -7.94 2.10
N GLU A 71 2.37 -7.00 2.35
CA GLU A 71 0.94 -7.14 2.03
C GLU A 71 0.74 -7.37 0.52
N VAL A 72 1.43 -6.61 -0.33
CA VAL A 72 1.43 -6.82 -1.80
C VAL A 72 2.38 -7.92 -2.28
N GLN A 73 2.81 -8.82 -1.37
CA GLN A 73 3.57 -10.03 -1.66
C GLN A 73 5.00 -9.83 -2.17
N VAL A 74 5.62 -8.67 -1.92
CA VAL A 74 7.05 -8.47 -2.17
C VAL A 74 7.86 -9.21 -1.10
N LYS A 75 8.68 -10.17 -1.53
CA LYS A 75 9.49 -11.02 -0.64
C LYS A 75 10.95 -10.59 -0.62
N GLY A 76 11.64 -10.90 0.48
CA GLY A 76 13.08 -10.70 0.58
C GLY A 76 13.50 -9.22 0.57
N ILE A 77 12.66 -8.33 1.08
CA ILE A 77 12.82 -6.87 1.01
C ILE A 77 14.23 -6.45 1.47
N GLU A 78 14.70 -6.93 2.61
CA GLU A 78 16.00 -6.53 3.18
C GLU A 78 17.21 -6.77 2.28
N GLY A 79 17.13 -7.73 1.35
CA GLY A 79 18.22 -8.08 0.43
C GLY A 79 18.21 -7.31 -0.88
N LYS A 80 17.26 -6.39 -1.07
CA LYS A 80 16.99 -5.71 -2.34
C LYS A 80 17.38 -4.23 -2.31
N GLN A 81 17.43 -3.63 -3.49
CA GLN A 81 17.54 -2.17 -3.65
C GLN A 81 16.26 -1.63 -4.26
N PHE A 82 15.84 -0.47 -3.78
CA PHE A 82 14.61 0.16 -4.23
C PHE A 82 14.85 1.59 -4.68
N GLU A 83 14.14 1.98 -5.73
CA GLU A 83 13.96 3.38 -6.09
C GLU A 83 12.58 3.83 -5.61
N VAL A 84 12.54 4.88 -4.79
CA VAL A 84 11.31 5.53 -4.33
C VAL A 84 11.16 6.83 -5.10
N THR A 85 10.09 6.98 -5.86
CA THR A 85 9.85 8.13 -6.75
C THR A 85 8.62 8.89 -6.33
N GLY A 86 8.73 10.22 -6.26
CA GLY A 86 7.63 11.15 -6.03
C GLY A 86 6.92 11.57 -7.32
N THR A 87 5.73 12.17 -7.17
CA THR A 87 4.96 12.70 -8.31
C THR A 87 5.61 13.93 -8.96
N ASP A 88 6.56 14.57 -8.28
CA ASP A 88 7.38 15.67 -8.79
C ASP A 88 8.58 15.20 -9.64
N GLY A 89 8.76 13.88 -9.77
CA GLY A 89 9.90 13.27 -10.47
C GLY A 89 11.16 13.13 -9.60
N GLY A 90 11.15 13.63 -8.37
CA GLY A 90 12.22 13.39 -7.40
C GLY A 90 12.30 11.90 -7.05
N SER A 91 13.51 11.38 -6.89
CA SER A 91 13.70 9.98 -6.50
C SER A 91 14.87 9.80 -5.53
N VAL A 92 14.79 8.74 -4.74
CA VAL A 92 15.85 8.31 -3.85
C VAL A 92 16.04 6.79 -3.99
N ASN A 93 17.30 6.36 -4.10
CA ASN A 93 17.68 4.96 -4.04
C ASN A 93 17.96 4.58 -2.60
N VAL A 94 17.33 3.51 -2.12
CA VAL A 94 17.41 3.06 -0.74
C VAL A 94 17.62 1.55 -0.67
N SER A 95 18.38 1.12 0.32
CA SER A 95 18.44 -0.30 0.65
C SER A 95 17.09 -0.77 1.17
N GLY A 96 16.76 -2.04 0.99
CA GLY A 96 15.53 -2.59 1.55
C GLY A 96 15.45 -2.50 3.08
N ARG A 97 16.60 -2.53 3.77
CA ARG A 97 16.67 -2.31 5.23
C ARG A 97 16.27 -0.88 5.60
N ASP A 98 16.79 0.12 4.89
CA ASP A 98 16.42 1.50 5.16
C ASP A 98 14.97 1.80 4.73
N LEU A 99 14.51 1.19 3.63
CA LEU A 99 13.12 1.28 3.21
C LEU A 99 12.16 0.77 4.29
N ALA A 100 12.48 -0.36 4.92
CA ALA A 100 11.65 -0.98 5.96
C ALA A 100 11.45 -0.10 7.20
N GLU A 101 12.34 0.85 7.43
CA GLU A 101 12.24 1.79 8.54
C GLU A 101 11.31 2.98 8.25
N GLY A 102 10.97 3.23 6.98
CA GLY A 102 10.12 4.34 6.56
C GLY A 102 8.63 4.10 6.76
N ILE A 103 7.88 5.20 6.71
CA ILE A 103 6.41 5.19 6.73
C ILE A 103 5.84 6.02 5.57
N LEU A 104 4.67 5.62 5.07
CA LEU A 104 3.82 6.38 4.17
C LEU A 104 2.74 7.11 4.98
N ILE A 105 2.74 8.43 4.94
CA ILE A 105 1.77 9.27 5.67
C ILE A 105 0.54 9.49 4.79
N ILE A 106 -0.65 9.39 5.37
CA ILE A 106 -1.91 9.75 4.69
C ILE A 106 -2.28 11.17 5.10
N LYS A 107 -2.23 12.12 4.16
CA LYS A 107 -2.67 13.50 4.41
C LYS A 107 -4.09 13.74 3.86
N GLY A 108 -4.86 14.57 4.55
CA GLY A 108 -6.22 14.94 4.13
C GLY A 108 -6.28 15.77 2.84
N ASP A 109 -5.13 16.22 2.31
CA ASP A 109 -5.01 16.92 1.03
C ASP A 109 -4.85 15.97 -0.18
N GLY A 110 -4.87 14.66 0.06
CA GLY A 110 -4.72 13.64 -0.99
C GLY A 110 -3.28 13.32 -1.37
N THR A 111 -2.29 13.82 -0.62
CA THR A 111 -0.87 13.48 -0.80
C THR A 111 -0.44 12.36 0.14
N TYR A 112 0.57 11.60 -0.29
CA TYR A 112 1.14 10.50 0.47
C TYR A 112 2.66 10.64 0.63
N PRO A 113 3.13 11.48 1.57
CA PRO A 113 4.57 11.63 1.79
C PRO A 113 5.21 10.36 2.35
N VAL A 114 6.46 10.10 1.96
CA VAL A 114 7.31 9.10 2.59
C VAL A 114 8.35 9.78 3.46
N VAL A 115 8.45 9.34 4.70
CA VAL A 115 9.45 9.81 5.66
C VAL A 115 10.20 8.64 6.28
N TRP A 116 11.46 8.89 6.63
CA TRP A 116 12.32 7.98 7.39
C TRP A 116 12.71 8.61 8.71
N THR A 117 13.24 7.79 9.63
CA THR A 117 13.79 8.27 10.89
C THR A 117 14.92 9.28 10.64
N GLU A 118 14.92 10.37 11.40
CA GLU A 118 15.97 11.39 11.32
C GLU A 118 17.37 10.79 11.52
N GLY A 119 18.37 11.33 10.81
CA GLY A 119 19.77 10.91 10.92
C GLY A 119 20.24 9.86 9.90
N LYS A 120 19.33 9.31 9.07
CA LYS A 120 19.67 8.36 7.99
C LYS A 120 20.20 9.01 6.69
N GLY A 121 20.14 10.33 6.57
CA GLY A 121 20.55 11.05 5.36
C GLY A 121 19.65 10.82 4.14
N LEU A 122 18.48 10.22 4.34
CA LEU A 122 17.50 9.97 3.28
C LEU A 122 16.57 11.18 3.13
N SER A 123 16.49 11.71 1.92
CA SER A 123 15.57 12.79 1.58
C SER A 123 14.13 12.26 1.56
N PRO A 124 13.20 12.89 2.31
CA PRO A 124 11.78 12.55 2.24
C PRO A 124 11.22 12.69 0.82
N ILE A 125 10.18 11.91 0.51
CA ILE A 125 9.41 12.07 -0.73
C ILE A 125 8.11 12.80 -0.40
N GLY A 126 7.86 13.93 -1.04
CA GLY A 126 6.70 14.78 -0.73
C GLY A 126 5.35 14.14 -1.04
N ASN A 127 5.28 13.36 -2.13
CA ASN A 127 4.08 12.62 -2.52
C ASN A 127 4.47 11.39 -3.34
N LEU A 128 4.27 10.19 -2.79
CA LEU A 128 4.71 8.93 -3.39
C LEU A 128 3.98 8.65 -4.71
N MET A 129 4.75 8.37 -5.75
CA MET A 129 4.24 7.86 -7.02
C MET A 129 4.52 6.36 -7.17
N ARG A 130 5.73 5.91 -6.83
CA ARG A 130 6.18 4.54 -7.08
C ARG A 130 7.27 4.09 -6.12
N ILE A 131 7.25 2.81 -5.76
CA ILE A 131 8.40 2.08 -5.22
C ILE A 131 8.73 0.96 -6.20
N ARG A 132 9.99 0.89 -6.66
CA ARG A 132 10.43 -0.09 -7.65
C ARG A 132 11.63 -0.87 -7.13
N SER A 133 11.55 -2.20 -7.17
CA SER A 133 12.71 -3.10 -6.98
C SER A 133 13.68 -2.90 -8.13
N MET A 134 14.97 -2.79 -7.85
CA MET A 134 16.03 -2.56 -8.84
C MET A 134 16.83 -3.83 -9.18
N ASP A 135 16.30 -5.00 -8.79
CA ASP A 135 16.91 -6.32 -8.97
C ASP A 135 16.66 -6.90 -10.36
#